data_AF-A0A0Q6QZP0-F1
#
_entry.id   AF-A0A0Q6QZP0-F1
#
_cell.length_a   1.000
_cell.length_b   1.000
_cell.length_c   1.000
_cell.angle_alpha   90.00
_cell.angle_beta   90.00
_cell.angle_gamma   90.00
#
_symmetry.space_group_name_H-M   'P 1'
#
loop_
_entity.id
_entity.type
_entity.pdbx_description
1 polymer ?
#
loop_
_entity_poly.entity_id
_entity_poly.type
_entity_poly.pdbx_seq_one_letter_code
_entity_poly.pdbx_strand_id
1 'polypeptide(L)'
;MTRNPLYVSSMLAILGVSLMIGSVLISAVFVPIFFFLFANAARGESEYLRSKFGSAYDDYAARTPFFMPNPVLMKLDTEVTFRTSALAIAFRDCLFLLALIPLSQLLEFLHNEGYLLFDIL
;
A
#
# COMPACT_ATOMS: atom_id res chain seq x y z
N MET A 1 -15.87 -2.03 1.06
CA MET A 1 -14.43 -2.05 0.71
C MET A 1 -13.69 -3.10 1.54
N THR A 2 -12.97 -2.78 2.62
CA THR A 2 -12.26 -3.74 3.51
C THR A 2 -12.09 -3.08 4.88
N ARG A 3 -11.82 -3.86 5.94
CA ARG A 3 -11.49 -3.31 7.27
C ARG A 3 -10.17 -2.56 7.29
N ASN A 4 -9.28 -2.89 6.34
CA ASN A 4 -7.88 -2.52 6.33
C ASN A 4 -7.46 -1.88 4.99
N PRO A 5 -8.14 -0.82 4.52
CA PRO A 5 -7.92 -0.28 3.17
C PRO A 5 -6.52 0.32 2.99
N LEU A 6 -5.93 0.88 4.07
CA LEU A 6 -4.57 1.41 4.06
C LEU A 6 -3.54 0.32 3.71
N TYR A 7 -3.65 -0.85 4.35
CA TYR A 7 -2.76 -1.98 4.09
C TYR A 7 -2.89 -2.51 2.67
N VAL A 8 -4.08 -2.46 2.08
CA VAL A 8 -4.29 -2.82 0.67
C VAL A 8 -3.58 -1.84 -0.26
N SER A 9 -3.72 -0.53 -0.04
CA SER A 9 -3.00 0.47 -0.86
C SER A 9 -1.49 0.39 -0.68
N SER A 10 -1.01 0.14 0.54
CA SER A 10 0.42 -0.07 0.80
C SER A 10 0.94 -1.34 0.11
N MET A 11 0.15 -2.41 0.04
CA MET A 11 0.52 -3.61 -0.71
C MET A 11 0.68 -3.31 -2.21
N LEU A 12 -0.23 -2.51 -2.76
CA LEU A 12 -0.19 -2.11 -4.17
C LEU A 12 1.06 -1.27 -4.46
N ALA A 13 1.44 -0.37 -3.56
CA ALA A 13 2.67 0.40 -3.67
C ALA A 13 3.92 -0.50 -3.67
N ILE A 14 3.99 -1.47 -2.74
CA ILE A 14 5.10 -2.43 -2.67
C ILE A 14 5.18 -3.28 -3.93
N LEU A 15 4.04 -3.78 -4.41
CA LEU A 15 3.97 -4.53 -5.66
C LEU A 15 4.50 -3.67 -6.82
N GLY A 16 4.04 -2.43 -6.96
CA GLY A 16 4.50 -1.50 -7.99
C GLY A 16 6.02 -1.29 -7.96
N VAL A 17 6.58 -0.97 -6.78
CA VAL A 17 8.03 -0.78 -6.61
C VAL A 17 8.80 -2.07 -6.90
N SER A 18 8.31 -3.21 -6.45
CA SER A 18 8.98 -4.50 -6.68
C SER A 18 9.02 -4.88 -8.17
N LEU A 19 7.97 -4.54 -8.93
CA LEU A 19 7.92 -4.74 -10.37
C LEU A 19 8.85 -3.77 -11.12
N MET A 20 9.01 -2.53 -10.62
CA MET A 20 9.92 -1.55 -11.21
C MET A 20 11.39 -1.96 -11.13
N ILE A 21 11.77 -2.74 -10.11
CA ILE A 21 13.12 -3.32 -10.01
C ILE A 21 13.38 -4.33 -11.15
N GLY A 22 12.35 -4.75 -11.90
CA GLY A 22 12.50 -5.65 -13.06
C GLY A 22 12.71 -7.12 -12.71
N SER A 23 12.82 -7.46 -11.42
CA SER A 23 13.04 -8.84 -10.95
C SER A 23 11.75 -9.49 -10.44
N VAL A 24 11.28 -10.49 -11.20
CA VAL A 24 10.15 -11.34 -10.82
C VAL A 24 10.46 -12.10 -9.51
N LEU A 25 11.71 -12.51 -9.31
CA LEU A 25 12.12 -13.23 -8.10
C LEU A 25 12.01 -12.35 -6.86
N ILE A 26 12.49 -11.10 -6.94
CA ILE A 26 12.37 -10.14 -5.83
C ILE A 26 10.89 -9.89 -5.52
N SER A 27 10.08 -9.65 -6.55
CA SER A 27 8.63 -9.46 -6.39
C SER A 27 7.96 -10.67 -5.72
N ALA A 28 8.29 -11.88 -6.17
CA ALA A 28 7.72 -13.12 -5.65
C ALA A 28 8.11 -13.41 -4.18
N VAL A 29 9.22 -12.87 -3.70
CA VAL A 29 9.66 -13.03 -2.30
C VAL A 29 9.11 -11.91 -1.42
N PHE A 30 9.24 -10.65 -1.87
CA PHE A 30 8.90 -9.49 -1.04
C PHE A 30 7.39 -9.33 -0.87
N VAL A 31 6.60 -9.56 -1.92
CA VAL A 31 5.14 -9.38 -1.85
C VAL A 31 4.50 -10.30 -0.80
N PRO A 32 4.80 -11.61 -0.74
CA PRO A 32 4.30 -12.47 0.34
C PRO A 32 4.78 -12.04 1.73
N ILE A 33 6.06 -11.65 1.88
CA ILE A 33 6.60 -11.20 3.18
C ILE A 33 5.81 -10.00 3.70
N PHE A 34 5.66 -8.96 2.89
CA PHE A 34 4.89 -7.78 3.28
C PHE A 34 3.40 -8.08 3.44
N PHE A 35 2.86 -9.03 2.68
CA PHE A 35 1.52 -9.56 2.92
C PHE A 35 1.35 -10.11 4.33
N PHE A 36 2.25 -10.97 4.79
CA PHE A 36 2.19 -11.49 6.15
C PHE A 36 2.41 -10.41 7.22
N LEU A 37 3.33 -9.47 6.99
CA LEU A 37 3.58 -8.36 7.92
C LEU A 37 2.34 -7.49 8.09
N PHE A 38 1.70 -7.07 6.99
CA PHE A 38 0.50 -6.24 7.05
C PHE A 38 -0.72 -7.02 7.54
N ALA A 39 -0.86 -8.30 7.20
CA ALA A 39 -1.92 -9.13 7.75
C ALA A 39 -1.78 -9.29 9.27
N ASN A 40 -0.55 -9.43 9.78
CA ASN A 40 -0.29 -9.50 11.21
C ASN A 40 -0.56 -8.17 11.92
N ALA A 41 -0.10 -7.05 11.34
CA ALA A 41 -0.37 -5.71 11.87
C ALA A 41 -1.88 -5.43 11.93
N ALA A 42 -2.62 -5.76 10.86
CA ALA A 42 -4.07 -5.64 10.79
C ALA A 42 -4.80 -6.51 11.82
N ARG A 43 -4.25 -7.67 12.20
CA ARG A 43 -4.80 -8.50 13.30
C ARG A 43 -4.64 -7.80 14.65
N GLY A 44 -3.44 -7.30 14.94
CA GLY A 44 -3.18 -6.54 16.18
C GLY A 44 -4.08 -5.30 16.29
N GLU A 45 -4.27 -4.56 15.19
CA GLU A 45 -5.22 -3.44 15.17
C GLU A 45 -6.66 -3.90 15.41
N SER A 46 -7.06 -5.03 14.82
CA SER A 46 -8.40 -5.58 15.01
C SER A 46 -8.66 -5.97 16.47
N GLU A 47 -7.68 -6.56 17.14
CA GLU A 47 -7.74 -6.91 18.57
C GLU A 47 -7.83 -5.65 19.44
N TYR A 48 -7.00 -4.64 19.14
CA TYR A 48 -7.05 -3.34 19.82
C TYR A 48 -8.42 -2.66 19.65
N LEU A 49 -8.94 -2.60 18.43
CA LEU A 49 -10.25 -2.02 18.13
C LEU A 49 -11.37 -2.81 18.80
N ARG A 50 -11.29 -4.14 18.80
CA ARG A 50 -12.24 -4.98 19.52
C ARG A 50 -12.22 -4.71 21.02
N SER A 51 -11.05 -4.52 21.62
CA SER A 51 -10.94 -4.17 23.04
C SER A 51 -11.56 -2.80 23.36
N LYS A 52 -11.51 -1.86 22.41
CA LYS A 52 -12.01 -0.49 22.57
C LYS A 52 -13.52 -0.34 22.32
N PHE A 53 -14.06 -1.11 21.37
CA PHE A 53 -15.43 -0.93 20.87
C PHE A 53 -16.34 -2.16 21.11
N GLY A 54 -15.80 -3.30 21.55
CA GLY A 54 -16.57 -4.48 21.94
C GLY A 54 -17.47 -5.02 20.83
N SER A 55 -18.74 -5.27 21.16
CA SER A 55 -19.73 -5.85 20.25
C SER A 55 -19.99 -5.02 19.00
N ALA A 56 -19.87 -3.69 19.08
CA ALA A 56 -20.02 -2.81 17.92
C ALA A 56 -18.95 -3.09 16.85
N TYR A 57 -17.73 -3.45 17.27
CA TYR A 57 -16.69 -3.88 16.34
C TYR A 57 -16.98 -5.26 15.76
N ASP A 58 -17.49 -6.20 16.55
CA ASP A 58 -17.82 -7.55 16.08
C ASP A 58 -18.92 -7.50 14.99
N ASP A 59 -19.96 -6.67 15.19
CA ASP A 59 -21.01 -6.44 14.20
C ASP A 59 -20.48 -5.79 12.92
N TYR A 60 -19.51 -4.88 13.05
CA TYR A 60 -18.82 -4.26 11.90
C TYR A 60 -17.94 -5.28 11.16
N ALA A 61 -17.18 -6.10 11.89
CA ALA A 61 -16.26 -7.10 11.36
C ALA A 61 -16.98 -8.24 10.64
N ALA A 62 -18.20 -8.59 11.07
CA ALA A 62 -19.05 -9.56 10.36
C ALA A 62 -19.49 -9.09 8.97
N ARG A 63 -19.65 -7.78 8.78
CA ARG A 63 -20.13 -7.17 7.53
C ARG A 63 -19.01 -6.74 6.59
N THR A 64 -17.77 -6.68 7.08
CA THR A 64 -16.63 -6.10 6.34
C THR A 64 -15.47 -7.08 6.26
N PRO A 65 -15.00 -7.43 5.04
CA PRO A 65 -13.91 -8.39 4.87
C PRO A 65 -12.61 -7.89 5.52
N PHE A 66 -11.75 -8.83 5.92
CA PHE A 66 -10.53 -8.52 6.68
C PHE A 66 -9.47 -7.80 5.84
N PHE A 67 -9.09 -8.38 4.69
CA PHE A 67 -8.00 -7.85 3.86
C PHE A 67 -8.44 -7.64 2.41
N MET A 68 -8.98 -8.68 1.75
CA MET A 68 -9.40 -8.58 0.35
C MET A 68 -10.55 -7.57 0.20
N PRO A 69 -10.37 -6.51 -0.62
CA PRO A 69 -11.40 -5.50 -0.80
C PRO A 69 -12.59 -6.07 -1.59
N ASN A 70 -13.79 -5.80 -1.09
CA ASN A 70 -15.03 -5.98 -1.83
C ASN A 70 -15.59 -4.59 -2.21
N PRO A 71 -15.49 -4.19 -3.49
CA PRO A 71 -16.00 -2.92 -3.99
C PRO A 71 -17.51 -2.75 -3.83
N VAL A 72 -18.27 -3.85 -3.87
CA VAL A 72 -19.74 -3.84 -3.75
C VAL A 72 -20.20 -3.34 -2.37
N LEU A 73 -19.37 -3.53 -1.34
CA LEU A 73 -19.65 -3.05 0.01
C LEU A 73 -19.29 -1.56 0.21
N MET A 74 -18.86 -0.84 -0.83
CA MET A 74 -18.55 0.58 -0.73
C MET A 74 -19.86 1.38 -0.69
N LYS A 75 -20.12 2.04 0.45
CA LYS A 75 -21.18 3.03 0.57
C LYS A 75 -20.54 4.40 0.45
N LEU A 76 -20.80 5.08 -0.66
CA LEU A 76 -20.42 6.46 -0.88
C LEU A 76 -21.68 7.30 -0.69
N ASP A 77 -21.63 8.25 0.23
CA ASP A 77 -22.66 9.27 0.32
C ASP A 77 -22.50 10.26 -0.84
N THR A 78 -23.60 10.92 -1.23
CA THR A 78 -23.62 11.88 -2.36
C THR A 78 -22.63 13.03 -2.17
N GLU A 79 -22.38 13.40 -0.91
CA GLU A 79 -21.41 14.43 -0.53
C GLU A 79 -20.49 13.91 0.57
N VAL A 80 -19.19 13.86 0.29
CA VAL A 80 -18.17 13.47 1.27
C VAL A 80 -17.34 14.69 1.61
N THR A 81 -17.32 15.07 2.89
CA THR A 81 -16.47 16.18 3.36
C THR A 81 -15.08 15.65 3.68
N PHE A 82 -14.06 16.19 3.02
CA PHE A 82 -12.66 15.85 3.28
C PHE A 82 -11.81 17.10 3.40
N ARG A 83 -10.71 16.99 4.16
CA ARG A 83 -9.73 18.06 4.27
C ARG A 83 -8.90 18.10 3.00
N THR A 84 -9.03 19.19 2.23
CA THR A 84 -8.29 19.39 0.98
C THR A 84 -6.78 19.36 1.16
N SER A 85 -6.27 19.86 2.29
CA SER A 85 -4.85 19.80 2.63
C SER A 85 -4.36 18.36 2.84
N ALA A 86 -5.14 17.51 3.53
CA ALA A 86 -4.80 16.10 3.71
C ALA A 86 -4.78 15.37 2.37
N LEU A 87 -5.71 15.69 1.47
CA LEU A 87 -5.75 15.15 0.13
C LEU A 87 -4.52 15.58 -0.69
N ALA A 88 -4.16 16.86 -0.65
CA ALA A 88 -2.98 17.38 -1.35
C ALA A 88 -1.67 16.73 -0.83
N ILE A 89 -1.57 16.49 0.48
CA ILE A 89 -0.44 15.76 1.08
C ILE A 89 -0.40 14.33 0.54
N ALA A 90 -1.52 13.61 0.58
CA ALA A 90 -1.59 12.23 0.07
C ALA A 90 -1.20 12.14 -1.42
N PHE A 91 -1.67 13.07 -2.26
CA PHE A 91 -1.26 13.12 -3.66
C PHE A 91 0.23 13.42 -3.83
N ARG A 92 0.78 14.35 -3.05
CA ARG A 92 2.22 14.65 -3.05
C ARG A 92 3.04 13.44 -2.62
N ASP A 93 2.57 12.69 -1.64
CA ASP A 93 3.27 11.49 -1.17
C ASP A 93 3.33 10.42 -2.27
N CYS A 94 2.25 10.27 -3.07
CA CYS A 94 2.25 9.42 -4.26
C CYS A 94 3.22 9.87 -5.35
N LEU A 95 3.56 11.17 -5.43
CA LEU A 95 4.56 11.65 -6.40
C LEU A 95 5.94 11.07 -6.14
N PHE A 96 6.30 10.73 -4.89
CA PHE A 96 7.58 10.07 -4.61
C PHE A 96 7.66 8.68 -5.26
N LEU A 97 6.55 7.92 -5.23
CA LEU A 97 6.44 6.64 -5.93
C LEU A 97 6.58 6.81 -7.44
N LEU A 98 5.94 7.83 -8.03
CA LEU A 98 6.04 8.11 -9.46
C LEU A 98 7.43 8.60 -9.87
N ALA A 99 8.07 9.42 -9.03
CA ALA A 99 9.42 9.94 -9.25
C ALA A 99 10.49 8.84 -9.23
N LEU A 100 10.19 7.67 -8.65
CA LEU A 100 11.07 6.51 -8.68
C LEU A 100 11.35 6.02 -10.12
N ILE A 101 10.41 6.21 -11.05
CA ILE A 101 10.56 5.78 -12.45
C ILE A 101 11.64 6.58 -13.19
N PRO A 102 11.53 7.92 -13.32
CA PRO A 102 12.58 8.70 -13.97
C PRO A 102 13.89 8.65 -13.18
N LEU A 103 13.83 8.47 -11.85
CA LEU A 103 15.03 8.29 -11.04
C LEU A 103 15.75 6.98 -11.37
N SER A 104 15.05 5.85 -11.52
CA SER A 104 15.68 4.59 -11.91
C SER A 104 16.31 4.69 -13.29
N GLN A 105 15.61 5.30 -14.26
CA GLN A 105 16.13 5.55 -15.60
C GLN A 105 17.36 6.46 -15.61
N LEU A 106 17.37 7.50 -14.77
CA LEU A 106 18.53 8.38 -14.62
C LEU A 106 19.74 7.63 -14.05
N LEU A 107 19.52 6.75 -13.07
CA LEU A 107 20.59 5.92 -12.50
C LEU A 107 21.15 4.92 -13.53
N GLU A 108 20.27 4.27 -14.32
CA GLU A 108 20.67 3.41 -15.43
C GLU A 108 21.47 4.18 -16.49
N PHE A 109 21.04 5.39 -16.85
CA PHE A 109 21.76 6.25 -17.79
C PHE A 109 23.16 6.60 -17.27
N LEU A 110 23.27 7.05 -16.01
CA LEU A 110 24.55 7.38 -15.39
C LEU A 110 25.49 6.18 -15.27
N HIS A 111 24.93 4.98 -15.04
CA HIS A 111 25.68 3.73 -15.04
C HIS A 111 26.22 3.40 -16.45
N ASN A 112 25.37 3.47 -17.48
CA ASN A 112 25.76 3.18 -18.87
C ASN A 112 26.85 4.12 -19.41
N GLU A 113 26.87 5.37 -18.95
CA GLU A 113 27.90 6.37 -19.28
C GLU A 113 29.18 6.21 -18.43
N GLY A 114 29.24 5.24 -17.50
CA GLY A 114 30.42 4.92 -16.70
C GLY A 114 30.64 5.82 -15.48
N TYR A 115 29.65 6.63 -15.08
CA TYR A 115 29.75 7.49 -13.89
C TYR A 115 29.50 6.75 -12.56
N LEU A 116 28.94 5.53 -12.59
CA LEU A 116 28.64 4.71 -11.42
C LEU A 116 29.30 3.32 -11.52
N LEU A 117 30.04 2.91 -10.47
CA LEU A 117 30.82 1.67 -10.42
C LEU A 117 30.04 0.45 -9.88
N PHE A 118 28.76 0.61 -9.49
CA PHE A 118 27.93 -0.46 -8.94
C PHE A 118 26.99 -1.01 -10.00
N ASP A 119 26.97 -2.33 -10.18
CA ASP A 119 25.96 -3.03 -10.98
C ASP A 119 24.61 -2.95 -10.27
N ILE A 120 23.65 -2.28 -10.89
CA ILE A 120 22.25 -2.40 -10.50
C ILE A 120 21.70 -3.61 -11.29
N LEU A 121 21.26 -4.59 -10.51
CA LEU A 121 20.92 -5.98 -10.84
C LEU A 121 20.12 -6.19 -12.13
#